data_AF-R6ZBY9-F1
#
_entry.id   AF-R6ZBY9-F1
#
_cell.length_a   1.000
_cell.length_b   1.000
_cell.length_c   1.000
_cell.angle_alpha   90.00
_cell.angle_beta   90.00
_cell.angle_gamma   90.00
#
_symmetry.space_group_name_H-M   'P 1'
#
loop_
_entity.id
_entity.type
_entity.pdbx_description
1 polymer ?
#
loop_
_entity_poly.entity_id
_entity_poly.type
_entity_poly.pdbx_seq_one_letter_code
_entity_poly.pdbx_strand_id
1 'polypeptide(L)'
;MKKLLFEFCDSPYLEQEQLAETLAALQEIFYLYKNESLEELTDEELLSYMKEKFDGECRGDLEYLSGTVLEEFARTVRKGTRKYIGRYRENGDGI
;
A
#
# COMPACT_ATOMS: atom_id res chain seq x y z
N MET A 1 0.29 14.62 -1.87
CA MET A 1 -0.66 15.10 -2.89
C MET A 1 -0.08 15.10 -4.31
N LYS A 2 0.90 15.95 -4.68
CA LYS A 2 1.33 16.05 -6.09
C LYS A 2 1.90 14.76 -6.70
N LYS A 3 2.59 13.92 -5.92
CA LYS A 3 3.18 12.67 -6.43
C LYS A 3 2.15 11.66 -6.94
N LEU A 4 1.02 11.50 -6.25
CA LEU A 4 -0.07 10.61 -6.69
C LEU A 4 -0.65 11.05 -8.04
N LEU A 5 -0.85 12.35 -8.24
CA LEU A 5 -1.40 12.85 -9.49
C LEU A 5 -0.44 12.59 -10.66
N PHE A 6 0.87 12.77 -10.47
CA PHE A 6 1.85 12.43 -11.52
C PHE A 6 1.98 10.92 -11.76
N GLU A 7 1.93 10.12 -10.71
CA GLU A 7 2.02 8.66 -10.83
C GLU A 7 0.77 8.09 -11.52
N PHE A 8 -0.43 8.46 -11.10
CA PHE A 8 -1.66 7.79 -11.55
C PHE A 8 -2.32 8.46 -12.76
N CYS A 9 -1.98 9.69 -13.15
CA CYS A 9 -2.60 10.36 -14.31
C CYS A 9 -2.36 9.64 -15.65
N ASP A 10 -1.38 8.74 -15.74
CA ASP A 10 -1.11 7.94 -16.94
C ASP A 10 -1.87 6.59 -16.95
N SER A 11 -2.65 6.28 -15.90
CA SER A 11 -3.39 5.03 -15.81
C SER A 11 -4.50 4.95 -16.87
N PRO A 12 -4.60 3.85 -17.63
CA PRO A 12 -5.66 3.65 -18.62
C PRO A 12 -7.04 3.39 -17.98
N TYR A 13 -7.11 3.22 -16.66
CA TYR A 13 -8.35 2.97 -15.91
C TYR A 13 -8.88 4.23 -15.21
N LEU A 14 -8.22 5.37 -15.38
CA LEU A 14 -8.61 6.65 -14.77
C LEU A 14 -9.22 7.60 -15.80
N GLU A 15 -10.54 7.73 -15.75
CA GLU A 15 -11.28 8.76 -16.50
C GLU A 15 -11.16 10.11 -15.77
N GLN A 16 -11.07 11.23 -16.50
CA GLN A 16 -10.91 12.58 -15.90
C GLN A 16 -12.01 12.94 -14.90
N GLU A 17 -13.23 12.43 -15.11
CA GLU A 17 -14.38 12.69 -14.26
C GLU A 17 -14.29 11.95 -12.91
N GLN A 18 -13.64 10.79 -12.87
CA GLN A 18 -13.42 9.99 -11.67
C GLN A 18 -12.03 10.19 -11.05
N LEU A 19 -11.13 10.90 -11.76
CA LEU A 19 -9.75 11.12 -11.34
C LEU A 19 -9.67 11.73 -9.93
N ALA A 20 -10.48 12.74 -9.62
CA ALA A 20 -10.44 13.39 -8.32
C ALA A 20 -10.89 12.46 -7.17
N GLU A 21 -11.94 11.67 -7.39
CA GLU A 21 -12.48 10.73 -6.42
C GLU A 21 -11.52 9.55 -6.20
N THR A 22 -11.05 8.94 -7.29
CA THR A 22 -10.09 7.84 -7.22
C THR A 22 -8.76 8.26 -6.63
N LEU A 23 -8.27 9.48 -6.93
CA LEU A 23 -7.05 10.00 -6.30
C LEU A 23 -7.24 10.24 -4.79
N ALA A 24 -8.41 10.69 -4.36
CA ALA A 24 -8.71 10.86 -2.94
C ALA A 24 -8.67 9.51 -2.22
N ALA A 25 -9.33 8.49 -2.77
CA ALA A 25 -9.32 7.14 -2.24
C ALA A 25 -7.91 6.53 -2.24
N LEU A 26 -7.14 6.66 -3.34
CA LEU A 26 -5.74 6.21 -3.40
C LEU A 26 -4.87 6.92 -2.36
N GLN A 27 -5.12 8.19 -2.09
CA GLN A 27 -4.41 8.92 -1.05
C GLN A 27 -4.74 8.39 0.34
N GLU A 28 -6.00 8.11 0.64
CA GLU A 28 -6.41 7.48 1.91
C GLU A 28 -5.76 6.11 2.08
N ILE A 29 -5.80 5.27 1.05
CA ILE A 29 -5.16 3.94 1.02
C ILE A 29 -3.65 4.08 1.26
N PHE A 30 -2.98 5.03 0.60
CA PHE A 30 -1.55 5.26 0.79
C PHE A 30 -1.20 5.58 2.25
N TYR A 31 -1.94 6.51 2.87
CA TYR A 31 -1.67 6.87 4.27
C TYR A 31 -2.03 5.75 5.25
N LEU A 32 -3.07 4.98 4.97
CA LEU A 32 -3.40 3.78 5.74
C LEU A 32 -2.21 2.80 5.72
N TYR A 33 -1.73 2.46 4.52
CA TYR A 33 -0.69 1.45 4.36
C TYR A 33 0.71 1.91 4.77
N LYS A 34 1.01 3.20 4.66
CA LYS A 34 2.24 3.79 5.20
C LYS A 34 2.32 3.65 6.73
N ASN A 35 1.20 3.82 7.43
CA ASN A 35 1.12 3.58 8.86
C ASN A 35 1.20 2.07 9.18
N GLU A 36 0.46 1.24 8.43
CA GLU A 36 0.42 -0.21 8.64
C GLU A 36 1.78 -0.88 8.39
N SER A 37 2.58 -0.35 7.46
CA SER A 37 3.93 -0.83 7.11
C SER A 37 5.01 -0.39 8.10
N LEU A 38 4.66 0.26 9.22
CA LEU A 38 5.59 0.67 10.29
C LEU A 38 6.75 1.57 9.81
N GLU A 39 6.51 2.38 8.78
CA GLU A 39 7.54 3.23 8.14
C GLU A 39 8.71 2.46 7.50
N GLU A 40 8.57 1.14 7.31
CA GLU A 40 9.61 0.31 6.68
C GLU A 40 9.67 0.50 5.16
N LEU A 41 8.65 1.15 4.58
CA LEU A 41 8.56 1.45 3.15
C LEU A 41 8.72 2.94 2.92
N THR A 42 9.46 3.30 1.88
CA THR A 42 9.50 4.68 1.42
C THR A 42 8.22 5.04 0.65
N ASP A 43 7.92 6.35 0.61
CA ASP A 43 6.75 6.86 -0.13
C ASP A 43 6.77 6.45 -1.60
N GLU A 44 7.95 6.40 -2.21
CA GLU A 44 8.11 6.06 -3.63
C GLU A 44 7.89 4.57 -3.90
N GLU A 45 8.38 3.69 -3.01
CA GLU A 45 8.16 2.25 -3.15
C GLU A 45 6.68 1.88 -2.99
N LEU A 46 6.00 2.48 -2.01
CA LEU A 46 4.58 2.21 -1.80
C LEU A 46 3.74 2.75 -2.97
N LEU A 47 4.03 3.96 -3.47
CA LEU A 47 3.31 4.53 -4.60
C LEU A 47 3.51 3.73 -5.89
N SER A 48 4.75 3.36 -6.21
CA SER A 48 5.08 2.56 -7.39
C SER A 48 4.38 1.19 -7.34
N TYR A 49 4.41 0.53 -6.18
CA TYR A 49 3.72 -0.75 -5.99
C TYR A 49 2.20 -0.62 -6.14
N MET A 50 1.60 0.40 -5.51
CA MET A 50 0.17 0.68 -5.65
C MET A 50 -0.22 0.88 -7.11
N LYS A 51 0.57 1.65 -7.88
CA LYS A 51 0.31 1.90 -9.30
C LYS A 51 0.42 0.63 -10.14
N GLU A 52 1.51 -0.12 -10.00
CA GLU A 52 1.74 -1.36 -10.76
C GLU A 52 0.57 -2.34 -10.57
N LYS A 53 0.10 -2.47 -9.32
CA LYS A 53 -1.00 -3.37 -8.98
C LYS A 53 -2.34 -2.85 -9.45
N PHE A 54 -2.57 -1.55 -9.31
CA PHE A 54 -3.78 -0.88 -9.77
C PHE A 54 -3.97 -1.04 -11.30
N ASP A 55 -2.92 -0.76 -12.08
CA ASP A 55 -2.95 -0.85 -13.54
C ASP A 55 -2.88 -2.30 -14.06
N GLY A 56 -2.25 -3.19 -13.28
CA GLY A 56 -2.06 -4.59 -13.65
C GLY A 56 -3.20 -5.50 -13.20
N GLU A 57 -3.05 -6.10 -12.01
CA GLU A 57 -3.94 -7.15 -11.53
C GLU A 57 -5.30 -6.64 -11.04
N CYS A 58 -5.34 -5.44 -10.46
CA CYS A 58 -6.57 -4.85 -9.94
C CYS A 58 -7.42 -4.25 -11.07
N ARG A 59 -6.80 -3.90 -12.21
CA ARG A 59 -7.48 -3.28 -13.38
C ARG A 59 -8.38 -2.10 -12.99
N GLY A 60 -7.90 -1.24 -12.09
CA GLY A 60 -8.65 -0.09 -11.59
C GLY A 60 -9.49 -0.34 -10.33
N ASP A 61 -9.55 -1.56 -9.79
CA ASP A 61 -10.36 -1.88 -8.61
C ASP A 61 -9.66 -1.47 -7.30
N LEU A 62 -10.18 -0.42 -6.66
CA LEU A 62 -9.64 0.13 -5.40
C LEU A 62 -9.93 -0.75 -4.19
N GLU A 63 -11.09 -1.42 -4.16
CA GLU A 63 -11.46 -2.30 -3.06
C GLU A 63 -10.57 -3.54 -3.07
N TYR A 64 -10.29 -4.10 -4.26
CA TYR A 64 -9.37 -5.21 -4.40
C TYR A 64 -7.92 -4.81 -4.07
N LEU A 65 -7.47 -3.64 -4.57
CA LEU A 65 -6.14 -3.10 -4.27
C LEU A 65 -5.94 -2.95 -2.75
N SER A 66 -6.87 -2.27 -2.07
CA SER A 66 -6.75 -1.95 -0.66
C SER A 66 -7.06 -3.12 0.27
N GLY A 67 -8.07 -3.94 -0.04
CA GLY A 67 -8.52 -5.01 0.84
C GLY A 67 -7.73 -6.32 0.70
N THR A 68 -7.10 -6.55 -0.45
CA THR A 68 -6.38 -7.80 -0.71
C THR A 68 -4.90 -7.56 -0.93
N VAL A 69 -4.54 -6.86 -2.00
CA VAL A 69 -3.15 -6.76 -2.47
C VAL A 69 -2.26 -6.06 -1.44
N LEU A 70 -2.68 -4.86 -1.00
CA LEU A 70 -1.91 -4.10 -0.02
C LEU A 70 -1.97 -4.72 1.37
N GLU A 71 -3.05 -5.42 1.73
CA GLU A 71 -3.15 -6.11 3.01
C GLU A 71 -2.11 -7.24 3.10
N GLU A 72 -1.99 -8.06 2.05
CA GLU A 72 -0.97 -9.10 1.95
C GLU A 72 0.45 -8.54 1.96
N PHE A 73 0.66 -7.43 1.26
CA PHE A 73 1.95 -6.73 1.25
C PHE A 73 2.32 -6.22 2.64
N ALA A 74 1.41 -5.52 3.33
CA ALA A 74 1.63 -5.04 4.68
C ALA A 74 1.89 -6.17 5.68
N ARG A 75 1.16 -7.29 5.57
CA ARG A 75 1.41 -8.50 6.38
C ARG A 75 2.82 -9.05 6.15
N THR A 76 3.28 -9.03 4.91
CA THR A 76 4.63 -9.51 4.54
C THR A 76 5.71 -8.59 5.12
N VAL A 77 5.55 -7.26 4.96
CA VAL A 77 6.44 -6.26 5.56
C VAL A 77 6.49 -6.46 7.07
N ARG A 78 5.33 -6.57 7.74
CA ARG A 78 5.22 -6.83 9.20
C ARG A 78 5.97 -8.06 9.67
N LYS A 79 5.85 -9.18 8.94
CA LYS A 79 6.57 -10.43 9.25
C LYS A 79 8.08 -10.29 9.03
N GLY A 80 8.50 -9.49 8.05
CA GLY A 80 9.89 -9.22 7.73
C GLY A 80 10.59 -8.22 8.67
N THR A 81 9.84 -7.36 9.38
CA THR A 81 10.48 -6.33 10.24
C THR A 81 11.20 -6.96 11.42
N ARG A 82 12.43 -6.48 11.65
CA ARG A 82 13.24 -6.88 12.80
C ARG A 82 12.61 -6.47 14.15
N LYS A 83 11.71 -5.47 14.15
CA LYS A 83 10.92 -5.04 15.32
C LYS A 83 9.88 -6.08 15.73
N TYR A 84 9.35 -6.86 14.78
CA TYR A 84 8.35 -7.89 15.06
C TYR A 84 8.98 -9.18 15.61
N ILE A 85 10.13 -9.59 15.08
CA ILE A 85 10.89 -10.76 15.61
C ILE A 85 11.46 -10.53 17.02
N GLY A 86 11.60 -9.28 17.48
CA GLY A 86 11.95 -8.96 18.87
C GLY A 86 10.83 -9.31 19.86
N ARG A 87 9.56 -9.05 19.50
CA ARG A 87 8.40 -9.31 20.38
C ARG A 87 8.05 -10.79 20.54
N TYR A 88 8.50 -11.66 19.63
CA TYR A 88 8.34 -13.12 19.78
C TYR A 88 9.56 -13.80 20.40
N ARG A 89 10.70 -13.12 20.56
CA ARG A 89 11.87 -13.66 21.29
C ARG A 89 11.76 -13.50 22.81
N GLU A 90 10.80 -12.72 23.31
CA GLU A 90 10.57 -12.54 24.76
C GLU A 90 9.41 -13.38 25.31
N ASN A 91 8.74 -14.20 24.49
CA ASN A 91 7.66 -15.11 24.92
C ASN A 91 7.90 -16.56 24.49
N GLY A 92 9.15 -17.02 24.56
CA GLY A 92 9.51 -18.41 24.28
C GLY A 92 10.66 -18.87 25.16
N ASP A 93 10.35 -19.86 26.02
CA ASP A 93 11.27 -20.69 26.80
C ASP A 93 11.79 -20.12 28.13
N GLY A 94 10.87 -20.06 29.11
CA GLY A 94 11.23 -20.40 30.48
C GLY A 94 11.56 -21.89 30.56
N ILE A 95 12.86 -22.20 30.66
CA ILE A 95 13.39 -23.47 31.18
C ILE A 95 13.11 -23.55 32.67
#